data_AF-A0A1H6Y5R2-F1
#
_entry.id   AF-A0A1H6Y5R2-F1
#
_cell.length_a   1.000
_cell.length_b   1.000
_cell.length_c   1.000
_cell.angle_alpha   90.00
_cell.angle_beta   90.00
_cell.angle_gamma   90.00
#
_symmetry.space_group_name_H-M   'P 1'
#
loop_
_entity.id
_entity.type
_entity.pdbx_description
1 polymer ?
#
loop_
_entity_poly.entity_id
_entity_poly.type
_entity_poly.pdbx_seq_one_letter_code
_entity_poly.pdbx_strand_id
1 'polypeptide(L)'
;MSGKYPYRRAGAVIVAGTVVWFVGISPVSRVYLTPDAQERLRMLLAGQRGWILGQHLAAAGTVAVPVGFAAFARAVPGKDPSSGRARKWALAAAGALLAGAPLFVYSLSRRASDLERFADFRGSNAPFLMYSALHVVALGALGGSLLSSPAKRWIGWTAAASAPLFGGILLAKKDIPPLVFYLVEGTTGAYLMTWEETKN
;
A
#
# COMPACT_ATOMS: atom_id res chain seq x y z
N MET A 1 -21.56 19.16 8.37
CA MET A 1 -21.86 18.26 9.51
C MET A 1 -20.83 17.13 9.50
N SER A 2 -19.84 17.15 10.38
CA SER A 2 -18.93 16.01 10.55
C SER A 2 -19.64 15.00 11.44
N GLY A 3 -20.02 13.84 10.88
CA GLY A 3 -20.68 12.78 11.64
C GLY A 3 -19.74 12.18 12.70
N LYS A 4 -20.26 11.27 13.52
CA LYS A 4 -19.53 10.54 14.58
C LYS A 4 -18.20 9.90 14.12
N TYR A 5 -18.01 9.70 12.82
CA TYR A 5 -16.84 9.07 12.21
C TYR A 5 -16.29 9.92 11.04
N PRO A 6 -15.48 10.97 11.30
CA PRO A 6 -14.99 11.89 10.27
C PRO A 6 -14.16 11.20 9.18
N TYR A 7 -13.45 10.12 9.55
CA TYR A 7 -12.50 9.43 8.67
C TYR A 7 -13.10 8.21 7.96
N ARG A 8 -14.40 7.93 8.15
CA ARG A 8 -15.00 6.67 7.67
C ARG A 8 -14.88 6.45 6.18
N ARG A 9 -15.13 7.49 5.39
CA ARG A 9 -15.02 7.41 3.92
C ARG A 9 -13.59 7.17 3.47
N ALA A 10 -12.62 7.86 4.08
CA ALA A 10 -11.20 7.66 3.78
C ALA A 10 -10.75 6.24 4.11
N GLY A 11 -11.11 5.74 5.30
CA GLY A 11 -10.82 4.37 5.72
C GLY A 11 -11.44 3.33 4.78
N ALA A 12 -12.69 3.53 4.36
CA ALA A 12 -13.36 2.62 3.42
C ALA A 12 -12.66 2.56 2.06
N VAL A 13 -12.17 3.69 1.53
CA VAL A 13 -11.41 3.74 0.27
C VAL A 13 -10.09 2.98 0.41
N ILE A 14 -9.37 3.15 1.54
CA ILE A 14 -8.13 2.42 1.80
C ILE A 14 -8.40 0.92 1.84
N VAL A 15 -9.38 0.47 2.64
CA VAL A 15 -9.73 -0.95 2.74
C VAL A 15 -10.17 -1.53 1.40
N ALA A 16 -11.03 -0.82 0.66
CA ALA A 16 -11.46 -1.27 -0.67
C ALA A 16 -10.28 -1.37 -1.65
N GLY A 17 -9.38 -0.39 -1.66
CA GLY A 17 -8.17 -0.41 -2.48
C GLY A 17 -7.25 -1.59 -2.12
N THR A 18 -7.04 -1.83 -0.83
CA THR A 18 -6.31 -2.99 -0.33
C THR A 18 -6.95 -4.30 -0.77
N VAL A 19 -8.26 -4.47 -0.60
CA VAL A 19 -8.99 -5.69 -1.01
C VAL A 19 -8.89 -5.91 -2.52
N VAL A 20 -9.11 -4.88 -3.33
CA VAL A 20 -8.99 -4.96 -4.79
C VAL A 20 -7.56 -5.36 -5.19
N TRP A 21 -6.55 -4.81 -4.50
CA TRP A 21 -5.16 -5.20 -4.72
C TRP A 21 -4.91 -6.68 -4.40
N PHE A 22 -5.40 -7.16 -3.24
CA PHE A 22 -5.30 -8.56 -2.83
C PHE A 22 -5.96 -9.52 -3.82
N VAL A 23 -7.17 -9.19 -4.27
CA VAL A 23 -7.87 -9.95 -5.29
C VAL A 23 -7.03 -9.98 -6.57
N GLY A 24 -6.39 -8.87 -6.95
CA GLY A 24 -5.53 -8.78 -8.11
C GLY A 24 -4.30 -9.71 -8.09
N ILE A 25 -3.66 -9.90 -6.94
CA ILE A 25 -2.47 -10.76 -6.84
C ILE A 25 -2.79 -12.26 -6.65
N SER A 26 -4.05 -12.61 -6.39
CA SER A 26 -4.51 -13.98 -6.08
C SER A 26 -4.62 -14.99 -7.23
N PRO A 27 -4.93 -14.64 -8.50
CA PRO A 27 -5.37 -15.61 -9.51
C PRO A 27 -4.35 -16.71 -9.85
N VAL A 28 -3.05 -16.43 -9.71
CA VAL A 28 -1.96 -17.41 -9.90
C VAL A 28 -0.97 -17.33 -8.73
N SER A 29 -1.48 -17.26 -7.50
CA SER A 29 -0.68 -16.95 -6.30
C SER A 29 0.56 -17.85 -6.09
N ARG A 30 0.48 -19.13 -6.48
CA ARG A 30 1.62 -20.08 -6.36
C ARG A 30 2.83 -19.67 -7.20
N VAL A 31 2.66 -18.85 -8.24
CA VAL A 31 3.77 -18.43 -9.12
C VAL A 31 4.86 -17.68 -8.33
N TYR A 32 4.47 -16.92 -7.31
CA TYR A 32 5.40 -16.13 -6.49
C TYR A 32 6.29 -16.98 -5.57
N LEU A 33 5.88 -18.22 -5.28
CA LEU A 33 6.58 -19.14 -4.39
C LEU A 33 7.26 -20.29 -5.14
N THR A 34 6.93 -20.46 -6.43
CA THR A 34 7.45 -21.56 -7.25
C THR A 34 8.89 -21.26 -7.65
N PRO A 35 9.90 -22.08 -7.27
CA PRO A 35 11.31 -21.78 -7.54
C PRO A 35 11.72 -22.03 -8.99
N ASP A 36 11.11 -23.02 -9.64
CA ASP A 36 11.44 -23.40 -11.02
C ASP A 36 10.80 -22.45 -12.05
N ALA A 37 11.60 -21.99 -13.01
CA ALA A 37 11.17 -21.00 -14.00
C ALA A 37 10.22 -21.59 -15.03
N GLN A 38 10.46 -22.83 -15.46
CA GLN A 38 9.60 -23.50 -16.45
C GLN A 38 8.22 -23.80 -15.85
N GLU A 39 8.19 -24.25 -14.60
CA GLU A 39 6.95 -24.46 -13.86
C GLU A 39 6.20 -23.15 -13.62
N ARG A 40 6.89 -22.04 -13.28
CA ARG A 40 6.25 -20.71 -13.21
C ARG A 40 5.63 -20.32 -14.55
N LEU A 41 6.36 -20.47 -15.65
CA LEU A 41 5.85 -20.15 -16.99
C LEU A 41 4.63 -21.01 -17.34
N ARG A 42 4.68 -22.31 -17.06
CA ARG A 42 3.56 -23.23 -17.26
C ARG A 42 2.32 -22.79 -16.48
N MET A 43 2.46 -22.40 -15.22
CA MET A 43 1.36 -21.86 -14.41
C MET A 43 0.79 -20.56 -15.01
N LEU A 44 1.66 -19.65 -15.46
CA LEU A 44 1.26 -18.36 -16.04
C LEU A 44 0.53 -18.55 -17.37
N LEU A 45 0.98 -19.46 -18.23
CA LEU A 45 0.33 -19.77 -19.49
C LEU A 45 -1.04 -20.43 -19.25
N ALA A 46 -1.12 -21.40 -18.35
CA ALA A 46 -2.39 -22.04 -17.99
C ALA A 46 -3.40 -21.05 -17.38
N GLY A 47 -2.92 -20.07 -16.61
CA GLY A 47 -3.72 -19.07 -15.91
C GLY A 47 -3.75 -17.68 -16.56
N GLN A 48 -3.31 -17.53 -17.82
CA GLN A 48 -2.92 -16.25 -18.40
C GLN A 48 -4.00 -15.15 -18.30
N ARG A 49 -5.26 -15.48 -18.60
CA ARG A 49 -6.36 -14.51 -18.51
C ARG A 49 -6.55 -13.99 -17.08
N GLY A 50 -6.53 -14.91 -16.11
CA GLY A 50 -6.64 -14.57 -14.69
C GLY A 50 -5.44 -13.76 -14.22
N TRP A 51 -4.23 -14.11 -14.67
CA TRP A 51 -3.01 -13.36 -14.38
C TRP A 51 -3.08 -11.90 -14.86
N ILE A 52 -3.43 -11.69 -16.14
CA ILE A 52 -3.51 -10.35 -16.75
C ILE A 52 -4.59 -9.52 -16.07
N LEU A 53 -5.80 -10.08 -15.89
CA LEU A 53 -6.87 -9.39 -15.17
C LEU A 53 -6.45 -9.04 -13.73
N GLY A 54 -5.74 -9.97 -13.08
CA GLY A 54 -5.14 -9.78 -11.77
C GLY A 54 -4.19 -8.58 -11.71
N GLN A 55 -3.30 -8.43 -12.70
CA GLN A 55 -2.39 -7.27 -12.75
C GLN A 55 -3.15 -5.94 -12.89
N HIS A 56 -4.25 -5.90 -13.65
CA HIS A 56 -5.09 -4.69 -13.75
C HIS A 56 -5.82 -4.37 -12.44
N LEU A 57 -6.36 -5.38 -11.76
CA LEU A 57 -6.98 -5.20 -10.45
C LEU A 57 -5.94 -4.74 -9.40
N ALA A 58 -4.75 -5.34 -9.39
CA ALA A 58 -3.65 -4.92 -8.55
C ALA A 58 -3.27 -3.45 -8.81
N ALA A 59 -3.17 -3.05 -10.08
CA ALA A 59 -2.90 -1.66 -10.45
C ALA A 59 -4.00 -0.70 -9.94
N ALA A 60 -5.27 -1.06 -10.10
CA ALA A 60 -6.40 -0.27 -9.61
C ALA A 60 -6.35 -0.12 -8.08
N GLY A 61 -6.10 -1.20 -7.35
CA GLY A 61 -5.95 -1.18 -5.89
C GLY A 61 -4.78 -0.29 -5.45
N THR A 62 -3.63 -0.40 -6.12
CA THR A 62 -2.45 0.44 -5.86
C THR A 62 -2.72 1.93 -6.03
N VAL A 63 -3.53 2.32 -7.02
CA VAL A 63 -3.89 3.72 -7.25
C VAL A 63 -4.95 4.22 -6.26
N ALA A 64 -5.86 3.33 -5.83
CA ALA A 64 -6.94 3.69 -4.91
C ALA A 64 -6.46 4.04 -3.49
N VAL A 65 -5.45 3.33 -2.97
CA VAL A 65 -4.93 3.55 -1.60
C VAL A 65 -4.45 5.00 -1.39
N PRO A 66 -3.56 5.59 -2.23
CA PRO A 66 -3.15 7.00 -2.09
C PRO A 66 -4.33 7.99 -2.06
N VAL A 67 -5.41 7.71 -2.80
CA VAL A 67 -6.63 8.55 -2.79
C VAL A 67 -7.31 8.51 -1.41
N GLY A 68 -7.40 7.34 -0.79
CA GLY A 68 -7.90 7.18 0.57
C GLY A 68 -7.06 7.93 1.60
N PHE A 69 -5.73 7.87 1.48
CA PHE A 69 -4.81 8.63 2.34
C PHE A 69 -4.90 10.15 2.13
N ALA A 70 -5.06 10.61 0.88
CA ALA A 70 -5.30 12.02 0.58
C ALA A 70 -6.64 12.50 1.16
N ALA A 71 -7.69 11.67 1.10
CA ALA A 71 -8.98 11.96 1.73
C ALA A 71 -8.86 12.02 3.26
N PHE A 72 -8.09 11.13 3.88
CA PHE A 72 -7.77 11.19 5.30
C PHE A 72 -7.08 12.50 5.64
N ALA A 73 -6.00 12.86 4.93
CA ALA A 73 -5.26 14.10 5.15
C ALA A 73 -6.13 15.37 5.03
N ARG A 74 -7.12 15.37 4.13
CA ARG A 74 -8.09 16.49 3.99
C ARG A 74 -9.10 16.55 5.12
N ALA A 75 -9.43 15.43 5.73
CA ALA A 75 -10.38 15.35 6.84
C ALA A 75 -9.75 15.74 8.19
N VAL A 76 -8.43 15.61 8.34
CA VAL A 76 -7.71 16.03 9.56
C VAL A 76 -7.85 17.54 9.76
N PRO A 77 -8.37 18.01 10.92
CA PRO A 77 -8.44 19.43 11.24
C PRO A 77 -7.07 20.10 11.14
N GLY A 78 -7.01 21.36 10.70
CA GLY A 78 -5.74 22.11 10.60
C GLY A 78 -5.64 23.28 11.57
N LYS A 79 -6.46 23.29 12.62
CA LYS A 79 -6.70 24.49 13.45
C LYS A 79 -5.70 24.65 14.59
N ASP A 80 -5.20 23.55 15.15
CA ASP A 80 -4.19 23.56 16.21
C ASP A 80 -2.83 23.03 15.71
N PRO A 81 -1.72 23.31 16.41
CA PRO A 81 -0.39 22.89 15.97
C PRO A 81 -0.21 21.36 15.81
N SER A 82 -0.93 20.56 16.62
CA SER A 82 -0.83 19.09 16.60
C SER A 82 -1.54 18.49 15.39
N SER A 83 -2.76 18.97 15.12
CA SER A 83 -3.59 18.62 13.99
C SER A 83 -2.97 19.11 12.67
N GLY A 84 -2.33 20.28 12.67
CA GLY A 84 -1.52 20.76 11.55
C GLY A 84 -0.33 19.84 11.24
N ARG A 85 0.35 19.30 12.27
CA ARG A 85 1.43 18.31 12.11
C ARG A 85 0.90 16.98 11.59
N ALA A 86 -0.20 16.48 12.16
CA ALA A 86 -0.86 15.25 11.71
C ALA A 86 -1.24 15.32 10.23
N ARG A 87 -1.80 16.46 9.79
CA ARG A 87 -2.15 16.71 8.39
C ARG A 87 -0.94 16.72 7.46
N LYS A 88 0.16 17.40 7.83
CA LYS A 88 1.40 17.42 7.03
C LYS A 88 1.95 16.02 6.80
N TRP A 89 1.99 15.21 7.86
CA TRP A 89 2.43 13.82 7.77
C TRP A 89 1.49 12.95 6.93
N ALA A 90 0.17 13.13 7.05
CA ALA A 90 -0.79 12.41 6.21
C ALA A 90 -0.64 12.78 4.72
N LEU A 91 -0.39 14.07 4.42
CA LEU A 91 -0.09 14.52 3.05
C LEU A 91 1.21 13.93 2.52
N ALA A 92 2.25 13.87 3.35
CA ALA A 92 3.52 13.24 2.98
C ALA A 92 3.34 11.75 2.66
N ALA A 93 2.56 11.02 3.48
CA ALA A 93 2.22 9.63 3.21
C ALA A 93 1.47 9.47 1.88
N ALA A 94 0.41 10.26 1.67
CA ALA A 94 -0.35 10.24 0.42
C ALA A 94 0.54 10.57 -0.80
N GLY A 95 1.42 11.57 -0.69
CA GLY A 95 2.35 11.97 -1.75
C GLY A 95 3.36 10.89 -2.08
N ALA A 96 3.95 10.24 -1.07
CA ALA A 96 4.88 9.14 -1.27
C ALA A 96 4.21 7.93 -1.97
N LEU A 97 3.01 7.54 -1.54
CA LEU A 97 2.24 6.47 -2.19
C LEU A 97 1.87 6.83 -3.62
N LEU A 98 1.42 8.07 -3.86
CA LEU A 98 1.06 8.55 -5.19
C LEU A 98 2.27 8.58 -6.14
N ALA A 99 3.44 9.00 -5.65
CA ALA A 99 4.69 8.96 -6.42
C ALA A 99 5.15 7.52 -6.70
N GLY A 100 4.90 6.59 -5.77
CA GLY A 100 5.24 5.18 -5.93
C GLY A 100 4.31 4.42 -6.88
N ALA A 101 3.03 4.77 -6.93
CA ALA A 101 2.02 4.03 -7.68
C ALA A 101 2.39 3.79 -9.17
N PRO A 102 2.84 4.79 -9.95
CA PRO A 102 3.26 4.58 -11.34
C PRO A 102 4.39 3.55 -11.49
N LEU A 103 5.32 3.47 -10.54
CA LEU A 103 6.45 2.55 -10.58
C LEU A 103 6.01 1.09 -10.38
N PHE A 104 5.02 0.87 -9.51
CA PHE A 104 4.44 -0.45 -9.33
C PHE A 104 3.53 -0.82 -10.50
N VAL A 105 2.70 0.10 -10.99
CA VAL A 105 1.88 -0.11 -12.19
C VAL A 105 2.76 -0.48 -13.39
N TYR A 106 3.91 0.18 -13.56
CA TYR A 106 4.90 -0.20 -14.56
C TYR A 106 5.50 -1.60 -14.32
N SER A 107 5.73 -1.96 -13.06
CA SER A 107 6.18 -3.33 -12.72
C SER A 107 5.11 -4.37 -13.06
N LEU A 108 3.83 -4.08 -12.78
CA LEU A 108 2.69 -4.94 -13.11
C LEU A 108 2.49 -5.06 -14.63
N SER A 109 2.64 -3.96 -15.38
CA SER A 109 2.48 -4.00 -16.84
C SER A 109 3.53 -4.87 -17.49
N ARG A 110 4.80 -4.79 -17.04
CA ARG A 110 5.87 -5.68 -17.49
C ARG A 110 5.58 -7.15 -17.18
N ARG A 111 5.00 -7.43 -16.01
CA ARG A 111 4.58 -8.80 -15.62
C ARG A 111 3.43 -9.32 -16.47
N ALA A 112 2.55 -8.45 -16.93
CA ALA A 112 1.42 -8.82 -17.79
C ALA A 112 1.83 -9.01 -19.25
N SER A 113 2.77 -8.20 -19.74
CA SER A 113 3.17 -8.16 -21.16
C SER A 113 4.17 -9.24 -21.56
N ASP A 114 4.98 -9.73 -20.61
CA ASP A 114 6.10 -10.64 -20.89
C ASP A 114 6.22 -11.70 -19.78
N LEU A 115 5.46 -12.78 -19.95
CA LEU A 115 5.33 -13.86 -18.96
C LEU A 115 6.63 -14.65 -18.81
N GLU A 116 7.33 -14.92 -19.91
CA GLU A 116 8.60 -15.64 -19.92
C GLU A 116 9.65 -14.87 -19.14
N ARG A 117 9.77 -13.56 -19.42
CA ARG A 117 10.71 -12.70 -18.71
C ARG A 117 10.39 -12.61 -17.22
N PHE A 118 9.11 -12.57 -16.85
CA PHE A 118 8.72 -12.61 -15.43
C PHE A 118 9.03 -13.98 -14.81
N ALA A 119 8.74 -15.08 -15.51
CA ALA A 119 9.03 -16.43 -15.05
C ALA A 119 10.53 -16.67 -14.84
N ASP A 120 11.39 -16.07 -15.65
CA ASP A 120 12.85 -16.14 -15.49
C ASP A 120 13.43 -15.11 -14.51
N PHE A 121 12.59 -14.29 -13.86
CA PHE A 121 13.02 -13.14 -13.05
C PHE A 121 13.97 -12.20 -13.78
N ARG A 122 13.78 -12.02 -15.09
CA ARG A 122 14.67 -11.22 -15.95
C ARG A 122 14.27 -9.74 -15.99
N GLY A 123 15.28 -8.88 -15.90
CA GLY A 123 15.17 -7.43 -16.07
C GLY A 123 15.20 -6.65 -14.76
N SER A 124 15.20 -5.32 -14.88
CA SER A 124 15.43 -4.46 -13.72
C SER A 124 14.28 -4.53 -12.71
N ASN A 125 14.63 -4.74 -11.44
CA ASN A 125 13.74 -4.63 -10.28
C ASN A 125 13.69 -3.20 -9.70
N ALA A 126 14.40 -2.24 -10.31
CA ALA A 126 14.52 -0.87 -9.78
C ALA A 126 13.17 -0.15 -9.57
N PRO A 127 12.18 -0.24 -10.49
CA PRO A 127 10.88 0.39 -10.26
C PRO A 127 10.17 -0.16 -9.02
N PHE A 128 10.23 -1.47 -8.81
CA PHE A 128 9.64 -2.11 -7.64
C PHE A 128 10.39 -1.77 -6.34
N LEU A 129 11.72 -1.71 -6.37
CA LEU A 129 12.53 -1.28 -5.24
C LEU A 129 12.23 0.16 -4.83
N MET A 130 12.13 1.06 -5.80
CA MET A 130 11.79 2.47 -5.56
C MET A 130 10.35 2.62 -5.04
N TYR A 131 9.39 1.88 -5.61
CA TYR A 131 8.03 1.78 -5.08
C TYR A 131 8.02 1.33 -3.60
N SER A 132 8.79 0.29 -3.29
CA SER A 132 8.88 -0.27 -1.92
C SER A 132 9.53 0.71 -0.95
N ALA A 133 10.58 1.42 -1.38
CA ALA A 133 11.20 2.47 -0.58
C ALA A 133 10.22 3.63 -0.29
N LEU A 134 9.41 4.02 -1.28
CA LEU A 134 8.37 5.03 -1.11
C LEU A 134 7.25 4.55 -0.16
N HIS A 135 6.88 3.26 -0.18
CA HIS A 135 5.95 2.70 0.81
C HIS A 135 6.54 2.73 2.22
N VAL A 136 7.83 2.42 2.40
CA VAL A 136 8.51 2.55 3.70
C VAL A 136 8.43 3.99 4.23
N VAL A 137 8.70 4.98 3.37
CA VAL A 137 8.55 6.40 3.73
C VAL A 137 7.10 6.73 4.06
N ALA A 138 6.14 6.24 3.28
CA ALA A 138 4.72 6.48 3.50
C ALA A 138 4.23 5.92 4.84
N LEU A 139 4.68 4.73 5.23
CA LEU A 139 4.33 4.12 6.52
C LEU A 139 4.89 4.89 7.71
N GLY A 140 6.13 5.37 7.60
CA GLY A 140 6.73 6.24 8.61
C GLY A 140 5.96 7.55 8.75
N ALA A 141 5.60 8.17 7.62
CA ALA A 141 4.78 9.37 7.60
C ALA A 141 3.37 9.12 8.15
N LEU A 142 2.73 8.01 7.80
CA LEU A 142 1.42 7.61 8.35
C LEU A 142 1.49 7.44 9.87
N GLY A 143 2.50 6.74 10.37
CA GLY A 143 2.74 6.60 11.80
C GLY A 143 2.91 7.94 12.49
N GLY A 144 3.72 8.83 11.91
CA GLY A 144 3.89 10.21 12.39
C GLY A 144 2.59 11.01 12.41
N SER A 145 1.72 10.82 11.41
CA SER A 145 0.40 11.43 11.35
C SER A 145 -0.49 10.97 12.50
N LEU A 146 -0.61 9.66 12.68
CA LEU A 146 -1.45 9.05 13.70
C LEU A 146 -0.96 9.36 15.12
N LEU A 147 0.36 9.34 15.35
CA LEU A 147 0.96 9.71 16.64
C LEU A 147 0.83 11.21 16.96
N SER A 148 0.66 12.06 15.93
CA SER A 148 0.39 13.49 16.10
C SER A 148 -1.10 13.80 16.23
N SER A 149 -1.97 12.79 16.22
CA SER A 149 -3.42 12.89 16.27
C SER A 149 -3.97 12.26 17.55
N PRO A 150 -5.25 12.48 17.93
CA PRO A 150 -5.85 11.80 19.08
C PRO A 150 -6.17 10.31 18.84
N ALA A 151 -5.59 9.70 17.80
CA ALA A 151 -5.76 8.28 17.51
C ALA A 151 -5.18 7.39 18.63
N LYS A 152 -5.67 6.15 18.69
CA LYS A 152 -5.07 5.14 19.57
C LYS A 152 -3.59 4.97 19.21
N ARG A 153 -2.72 5.25 20.19
CA ARG A 153 -1.26 5.27 20.00
C ARG A 153 -0.69 3.99 19.40
N TRP A 154 -1.28 2.84 19.72
CA TRP A 154 -0.80 1.55 19.19
C TRP A 154 -0.89 1.47 17.66
N ILE A 155 -1.93 2.03 17.02
CA ILE A 155 -2.03 2.06 15.54
C ILE A 155 -0.88 2.90 14.98
N GLY A 156 -0.65 4.07 15.57
CA GLY A 156 0.43 4.96 15.15
C GLY A 156 1.81 4.32 15.30
N TRP A 157 2.06 3.61 16.41
CA TRP A 157 3.30 2.86 16.61
C TRP A 157 3.45 1.69 15.65
N THR A 158 2.39 0.92 15.39
CA THR A 158 2.43 -0.18 14.41
C THR A 158 2.84 0.35 13.02
N ALA A 159 2.20 1.44 12.57
CA ALA A 159 2.57 2.07 11.30
C ALA A 159 3.99 2.63 11.33
N ALA A 160 4.38 3.37 12.38
CA ALA A 160 5.71 3.98 12.48
C ALA A 160 6.83 2.93 12.56
N ALA A 161 6.66 1.88 13.35
CA ALA A 161 7.64 0.82 13.53
C ALA A 161 7.76 -0.11 12.31
N SER A 162 6.70 -0.21 11.49
CA SER A 162 6.76 -0.96 10.24
C SER A 162 7.76 -0.38 9.25
N ALA A 163 7.98 0.94 9.25
CA ALA A 163 8.92 1.60 8.36
C ALA A 163 10.39 1.16 8.56
N PRO A 164 11.02 1.28 9.75
CA PRO A 164 12.38 0.78 9.94
C PRO A 164 12.48 -0.74 9.78
N LEU A 165 11.46 -1.50 10.18
CA LEU A 165 11.44 -2.95 9.99
C LEU A 165 11.49 -3.33 8.51
N PHE A 166 10.55 -2.80 7.71
CA PHE A 166 10.46 -3.10 6.28
C PHE A 166 11.58 -2.45 5.49
N GLY A 167 12.06 -1.28 5.91
CA GLY A 167 13.26 -0.64 5.38
C GLY A 167 14.50 -1.51 5.57
N GLY A 168 14.70 -2.06 6.77
CA GLY A 168 15.78 -3.01 7.05
C GLY A 168 15.71 -4.27 6.20
N ILE A 169 14.51 -4.86 6.07
CA ILE A 169 14.28 -6.03 5.20
C ILE A 169 14.59 -5.69 3.74
N LEU A 170 14.07 -4.58 3.22
CA LEU A 170 14.31 -4.13 1.85
C LEU A 170 15.80 -3.87 1.59
N LEU A 171 16.51 -3.26 2.53
CA LEU A 171 17.94 -3.01 2.42
C LEU A 171 18.75 -4.31 2.38
N ALA A 172 18.42 -5.26 3.25
CA ALA A 172 19.14 -6.53 3.41
C ALA A 172 18.82 -7.56 2.32
N LYS A 173 17.56 -7.63 1.87
CA LYS A 173 17.09 -8.65 0.93
C LYS A 173 16.95 -8.14 -0.50
N LYS A 174 16.95 -6.81 -0.71
CA LYS A 174 16.64 -6.19 -2.01
C LYS A 174 15.32 -6.70 -2.61
N ASP A 175 14.41 -7.09 -1.72
CA ASP A 175 13.07 -7.56 -2.04
C ASP A 175 12.22 -7.50 -0.77
N ILE A 176 10.91 -7.34 -0.94
CA ILE A 176 9.94 -7.37 0.14
C ILE A 176 8.56 -7.67 -0.46
N PRO A 177 7.80 -8.64 0.06
CA PRO A 177 6.45 -8.89 -0.45
C PRO A 177 5.59 -7.63 -0.25
N PRO A 178 5.04 -7.01 -1.30
CA PRO A 178 4.26 -5.77 -1.15
C PRO A 178 3.04 -5.96 -0.23
N LEU A 179 2.57 -7.21 -0.09
CA LEU A 179 1.59 -7.66 0.90
C LEU A 179 1.76 -7.01 2.28
N VAL A 180 2.99 -6.92 2.79
CA VAL A 180 3.24 -6.43 4.15
C VAL A 180 2.86 -4.95 4.31
N PHE A 181 3.00 -4.15 3.24
CA PHE A 181 2.60 -2.75 3.25
C PHE A 181 1.07 -2.63 3.28
N TYR A 182 0.38 -3.36 2.39
CA TYR A 182 -1.07 -3.35 2.30
C TYR A 182 -1.77 -3.87 3.56
N LEU A 183 -1.13 -4.76 4.33
CA LEU A 183 -1.65 -5.19 5.63
C LEU A 183 -1.67 -4.04 6.64
N VAL A 184 -0.60 -3.24 6.70
CA VAL A 184 -0.52 -2.08 7.60
C VAL A 184 -1.48 -0.98 7.16
N GLU A 185 -1.53 -0.69 5.85
CA GLU A 185 -2.44 0.28 5.26
C GLU A 185 -3.90 -0.12 5.47
N GLY A 186 -4.26 -1.37 5.17
CA GLY A 186 -5.61 -1.90 5.35
C GLY A 186 -6.05 -1.91 6.81
N THR A 187 -5.16 -2.30 7.74
CA THR A 187 -5.42 -2.23 9.19
C THR A 187 -5.67 -0.79 9.63
N THR A 188 -4.87 0.16 9.13
CA THR A 188 -5.08 1.58 9.41
C THR A 188 -6.40 2.07 8.83
N GLY A 189 -6.73 1.69 7.59
CA GLY A 189 -8.01 2.01 6.96
C GLY A 189 -9.21 1.50 7.77
N ALA A 190 -9.15 0.25 8.22
CA ALA A 190 -10.18 -0.36 9.07
C ALA A 190 -10.34 0.39 10.41
N TYR A 191 -9.22 0.81 11.01
CA TYR A 191 -9.26 1.67 12.19
C TYR A 191 -9.93 3.02 11.89
N LEU A 192 -9.55 3.70 10.80
CA LEU A 192 -10.15 4.98 10.40
C LEU A 192 -11.67 4.88 10.16
N MET A 193 -12.18 3.72 9.74
CA MET A 193 -13.62 3.47 9.57
C MET A 193 -14.42 3.52 10.87
N THR A 194 -13.78 3.15 11.96
CA THR A 194 -14.38 2.99 13.30
C THR A 194 -13.93 4.06 14.28
N TRP A 195 -12.99 4.92 13.88
CA TRP A 195 -12.46 5.97 14.75
C TRP A 195 -13.50 7.06 15.00
N GLU A 196 -14.02 7.05 16.23
CA GLU A 196 -14.78 8.15 16.82
C GLU A 196 -13.79 9.17 17.37
N GLU A 197 -13.72 10.33 16.73
CA GLU A 197 -12.89 11.42 17.24
C GLU A 197 -13.62 12.07 18.41
N THR A 198 -13.28 11.64 19.63
CA THR A 198 -13.80 12.25 20.85
C THR A 198 -13.28 13.69 20.92
N LYS A 199 -14.19 14.66 20.97
CA LYS A 199 -13.83 16.04 21.30
C LYS A 199 -13.39 16.04 22.77
N ASN A 200 -12.09 16.17 23.02
CA ASN A 200 -11.61 16.66 24.30
C ASN A 200 -11.78 18.18 24.35
#